data_AF-I1BNL9-F1
#
_entry.id   AF-I1BNL9-F1
#
_cell.length_a   1.000
_cell.length_b   1.000
_cell.length_c   1.000
_cell.angle_alpha   90.00
_cell.angle_beta   90.00
_cell.angle_gamma   90.00
#
_symmetry.space_group_name_H-M   'P 1'
#
loop_
_entity.id
_entity.type
_entity.pdbx_description
1 polymer ?
#
loop_
_entity_poly.entity_id
_entity_poly.type
_entity_poly.pdbx_seq_one_letter_code
_entity_poly.pdbx_strand_id
1 'polypeptide(L)'
;MCQTWEDVIWANLNGLLENEMNRIDNTSSIISIASFELASSKDFLLERGDPRIFFHQIQSTILQNNTSNLIEEMHKMLVLNRSHSAFYISEEYKLEALRFISTLILFGRQYLDWEEDEKSTAIVAYYTEMSSRLENFRPLTIAAYASRLPETEQTNIYSQFLEGFIGDKEEMSILILLGKQYNLEMKKILKQTSYSLINKAIAQSSQIQKTKHFQTEDGKMEEPFMDTFQLAMDWLMLDKAFWLDALNAANYIIRFFMGIRHLYFAKKILNMIPMEIELFVSRMPDVDQNLSEYRSHKRLLNIFELQKPWNLLIQSAPHNTDSTNDIRKTAKWRKEIELFNTINCYISLQLLFQKIQKRVGR
;
A
#
# COMPACT_ATOMS: atom_id res chain seq x y z
N MET A 1 9.36 57.38 2.87
CA MET A 1 8.03 57.27 2.26
C MET A 1 7.60 55.82 2.01
N CYS A 2 8.50 54.84 1.88
CA CYS A 2 8.12 53.42 1.91
C CYS A 2 8.75 52.74 3.13
N GLN A 3 7.93 52.43 4.12
CA GLN A 3 8.35 51.86 5.41
C GLN A 3 8.22 50.34 5.42
N THR A 4 7.18 49.80 4.79
CA THR A 4 6.95 48.34 4.73
C THR A 4 7.26 47.76 3.35
N TRP A 5 7.25 46.42 3.27
CA TRP A 5 7.35 45.70 2.00
C TRP A 5 6.22 46.12 1.05
N GLU A 6 4.98 46.19 1.55
CA GLU A 6 3.79 46.57 0.77
C GLU A 6 3.92 47.98 0.18
N ASP A 7 4.44 48.94 0.95
CA ASP A 7 4.65 50.31 0.46
C ASP A 7 5.58 50.35 -0.75
N VAL A 8 6.65 49.54 -0.73
CA VAL A 8 7.63 49.48 -1.82
C VAL A 8 6.99 48.85 -3.07
N ILE A 9 6.24 47.77 -2.90
CA ILE A 9 5.55 47.09 -4.00
C ILE A 9 4.47 47.99 -4.61
N TRP A 10 3.68 48.65 -3.77
CA TRP A 10 2.63 49.57 -4.20
C TRP A 10 3.20 50.76 -4.98
N ALA A 11 4.28 51.38 -4.50
CA ALA A 11 4.93 52.48 -5.19
C ALA A 11 5.48 52.06 -6.56
N ASN A 12 6.06 50.86 -6.65
CA ASN A 12 6.55 50.32 -7.92
C ASN A 12 5.40 50.05 -8.91
N LEU A 13 4.33 49.39 -8.46
CA LEU A 13 3.16 49.10 -9.29
C LEU A 13 2.52 50.38 -9.83
N ASN A 14 2.37 51.42 -9.01
CA ASN A 14 1.85 52.71 -9.48
C ASN A 14 2.77 53.38 -10.49
N GLY A 15 4.08 53.38 -10.24
CA GLY A 15 5.04 53.92 -11.20
C GLY A 15 5.00 53.18 -12.54
N LEU A 16 4.78 51.86 -12.52
CA LEU A 16 4.58 51.08 -13.74
C LEU A 16 3.26 51.39 -14.43
N LEU A 17 2.15 51.48 -13.70
CA LEU A 17 0.87 51.86 -14.30
C LEU A 17 0.92 53.25 -14.97
N GLU A 18 1.57 54.22 -14.31
CA GLU A 18 1.80 55.55 -14.87
C GLU A 18 2.67 55.51 -16.14
N ASN A 19 3.63 54.58 -16.21
CA ASN A 19 4.53 54.42 -17.36
C ASN A 19 3.93 53.57 -18.50
N GLU A 20 3.19 52.51 -18.20
CA GLU A 20 2.52 51.60 -19.16
C GLU A 20 1.29 52.26 -19.80
N MET A 21 0.66 53.24 -19.15
CA MET A 21 -0.26 54.16 -19.86
C MET A 21 0.42 54.82 -21.09
N ASN A 22 1.76 54.83 -21.15
CA ASN A 22 2.53 55.41 -22.25
C ASN A 22 3.21 54.37 -23.19
N ARG A 23 3.26 53.08 -22.84
CA ARG A 23 3.89 52.04 -23.68
C ARG A 23 3.12 50.73 -23.55
N ILE A 24 2.62 50.20 -24.66
CA ILE A 24 1.93 48.90 -24.73
C ILE A 24 2.97 47.87 -25.15
N ASP A 25 3.66 47.23 -24.21
CA ASP A 25 4.46 46.04 -24.50
C ASP A 25 4.09 44.91 -23.53
N ASN A 26 3.25 44.00 -24.03
CA ASN A 26 2.84 42.78 -23.34
C ASN A 26 4.01 41.79 -23.33
N THR A 27 4.81 41.69 -22.25
CA THR A 27 5.51 40.44 -21.80
C THR A 27 6.56 40.62 -20.69
N SER A 28 6.81 41.81 -20.15
CA SER A 28 7.88 42.01 -19.14
C SER A 28 7.39 41.76 -17.70
N SER A 29 8.30 41.29 -16.84
CA SER A 29 8.10 41.12 -15.39
C SER A 29 7.44 42.35 -14.74
N ILE A 30 6.45 42.16 -13.87
CA ILE A 30 5.74 43.25 -13.18
C ILE A 30 6.67 43.97 -12.19
N ILE A 31 7.73 43.31 -11.70
CA ILE A 31 8.65 43.91 -10.73
C ILE A 31 10.10 43.70 -11.15
N SER A 32 10.88 44.79 -11.09
CA SER A 32 12.33 44.75 -11.31
C SER A 32 13.07 44.08 -10.14
N ILE A 33 14.25 43.51 -10.42
CA ILE A 33 15.12 42.91 -9.38
C ILE A 33 15.46 43.93 -8.29
N ALA A 34 15.76 45.18 -8.66
CA ALA A 34 16.10 46.24 -7.71
C ALA A 34 14.93 46.58 -6.76
N SER A 35 13.70 46.63 -7.29
CA SER A 35 12.50 46.86 -6.49
C SER A 35 12.23 45.71 -5.52
N PHE A 36 12.55 44.47 -5.91
CA PHE A 36 12.46 43.30 -5.05
C PHE A 36 13.48 43.31 -3.92
N GLU A 37 14.75 43.61 -4.21
CA GLU A 37 15.79 43.73 -3.19
C GLU A 37 15.45 44.82 -2.18
N LEU A 38 14.92 45.95 -2.66
CA LEU A 38 14.45 47.03 -1.81
C LEU A 38 13.27 46.60 -0.93
N ALA A 39 12.28 45.89 -1.49
CA ALA A 39 11.13 45.41 -0.73
C ALA A 39 11.56 44.39 0.34
N SER A 40 12.39 43.42 -0.03
CA SER A 40 12.94 42.40 0.90
C SER A 40 13.77 43.03 2.01
N SER A 41 14.46 44.14 1.73
CA SER A 41 15.20 44.88 2.75
C SER A 41 14.31 45.47 3.85
N LYS A 42 12.98 45.56 3.66
CA LYS A 42 12.01 46.08 4.64
C LYS A 42 11.53 45.02 5.64
N ASP A 43 11.79 43.75 5.36
CA ASP A 43 11.43 42.64 6.25
C ASP A 43 12.25 42.62 7.55
N PHE A 44 13.28 43.47 7.69
CA PHE A 44 13.98 43.68 8.98
C PHE A 44 13.06 44.17 10.11
N LEU A 45 11.88 44.71 9.77
CA LEU A 45 10.85 45.11 10.74
C LEU A 45 10.08 43.92 11.32
N LEU A 46 10.19 42.73 10.70
CA LEU A 46 9.50 41.51 11.09
C LEU A 46 10.41 40.67 12.00
N GLU A 47 9.79 39.90 12.91
CA GLU A 47 10.53 38.96 13.74
C GLU A 47 11.12 37.83 12.88
N ARG A 48 12.25 37.29 13.32
CA ARG A 48 12.90 36.18 12.61
C ARG A 48 11.99 34.95 12.65
N GLY A 49 11.55 34.50 11.47
CA GLY A 49 10.65 33.37 11.32
C GLY A 49 9.16 33.74 11.24
N ASP A 50 8.84 35.03 11.12
CA ASP A 50 7.48 35.48 10.81
C ASP A 50 7.02 34.91 9.43
N PRO A 51 5.86 34.23 9.36
CA PRO A 51 5.34 33.68 8.11
C PRO A 51 5.17 34.70 6.98
N ARG A 52 5.01 35.99 7.31
CA ARG A 52 4.89 37.06 6.31
C ARG A 52 6.11 37.14 5.41
N ILE A 53 7.31 36.94 5.96
CA ILE A 53 8.57 36.94 5.19
C ILE A 53 8.50 35.88 4.08
N PHE A 54 8.05 34.67 4.42
CA PHE A 54 7.86 33.59 3.45
C PHE A 54 6.86 33.96 2.35
N PHE A 55 5.71 34.54 2.70
CA PHE A 55 4.72 34.96 1.71
C PHE A 55 5.17 36.13 0.85
N HIS A 56 5.92 37.09 1.40
CA HIS A 56 6.52 38.20 0.65
C HIS A 56 7.47 37.69 -0.44
N GLN A 57 8.28 36.68 -0.13
CA GLN A 57 9.19 36.06 -1.10
C GLN A 57 8.41 35.34 -2.22
N ILE A 58 7.33 34.63 -1.89
CA ILE A 58 6.48 33.96 -2.88
C ILE A 58 5.80 34.97 -3.79
N GLN A 59 5.14 35.97 -3.21
CA GLN A 59 4.46 37.03 -3.95
C GLN A 59 5.43 37.76 -4.87
N SER A 60 6.62 38.10 -4.37
CA SER A 60 7.66 38.73 -5.17
C SER A 60 8.07 37.88 -6.37
N THR A 61 8.26 36.58 -6.17
CA THR A 61 8.70 35.67 -7.24
C THR A 61 7.61 35.48 -8.30
N ILE A 62 6.34 35.47 -7.89
CA ILE A 62 5.18 35.47 -8.79
C ILE A 62 5.13 36.77 -9.60
N LEU A 63 5.32 37.92 -8.95
CA LEU A 63 5.33 39.25 -9.61
C LEU A 63 6.50 39.41 -10.59
N GLN A 64 7.61 38.72 -10.35
CA GLN A 64 8.75 38.63 -11.28
C GLN A 64 8.51 37.65 -12.44
N ASN A 65 7.39 36.91 -12.45
CA ASN A 65 7.11 35.84 -13.39
C ASN A 65 8.20 34.74 -13.43
N ASN A 66 8.80 34.43 -12.28
CA ASN A 66 9.89 33.45 -12.16
C ASN A 66 9.46 32.19 -11.40
N THR A 67 8.43 31.52 -11.92
CA THR A 67 7.79 30.35 -11.30
C THR A 67 8.74 29.15 -11.19
N SER A 68 9.67 28.97 -12.13
CA SER A 68 10.69 27.91 -12.07
C SER A 68 11.61 28.06 -10.87
N ASN A 69 12.05 29.29 -10.56
CA ASN A 69 12.87 29.56 -9.38
C ASN A 69 12.07 29.34 -8.08
N LEU A 70 10.79 29.73 -8.06
CA LEU A 70 9.91 29.46 -6.93
C LEU A 70 9.84 27.96 -6.64
N ILE A 71 9.55 27.13 -7.65
CA ILE A 71 9.43 25.68 -7.49
C ILE A 71 10.77 25.08 -7.02
N GLU A 72 11.90 25.54 -7.57
CA GLU A 72 13.21 25.06 -7.18
C GLU A 72 13.54 25.33 -5.71
N GLU A 73 13.31 26.56 -5.26
CA GLU A 73 13.59 26.93 -3.87
C GLU A 73 12.62 26.27 -2.89
N MET A 74 11.34 26.13 -3.27
CA MET A 74 10.35 25.37 -2.47
C MET A 74 10.73 23.89 -2.35
N HIS A 75 11.22 23.26 -3.43
CA HIS A 75 11.67 21.88 -3.41
C HIS A 75 12.88 21.72 -2.47
N LYS A 76 13.86 22.63 -2.53
CA LYS A 76 15.03 22.63 -1.62
C LYS A 76 14.62 22.78 -0.16
N MET A 77 13.67 23.67 0.13
CA MET A 77 13.24 24.00 1.49
C MET A 77 12.33 22.90 2.09
N LEU A 78 11.27 22.52 1.37
CA LEU A 78 10.19 21.69 1.91
C LEU A 78 10.45 20.19 1.79
N VAL A 79 11.08 19.75 0.69
CA VAL A 79 11.30 18.32 0.41
C VAL A 79 12.70 17.90 0.83
N LEU A 80 13.72 18.67 0.42
CA LEU A 80 15.12 18.32 0.73
C LEU A 80 15.59 18.83 2.10
N ASN A 81 14.80 19.63 2.81
CA ASN A 81 15.14 20.23 4.11
C ASN A 81 16.52 20.89 4.13
N ARG A 82 16.90 21.59 3.04
CA ARG A 82 18.21 22.23 2.94
C ARG A 82 18.22 23.55 3.68
N SER A 83 19.15 23.70 4.61
CA SER A 83 19.33 24.92 5.43
C SER A 83 19.78 26.17 4.65
N HIS A 84 20.02 26.06 3.33
CA HIS A 84 20.53 27.14 2.47
C HIS A 84 19.53 27.56 1.38
N SER A 85 18.23 27.25 1.52
CA SER A 85 17.23 27.84 0.63
C SER A 85 17.13 29.35 0.87
N ALA A 86 16.87 30.11 -0.20
CA ALA A 86 16.59 31.55 -0.07
C ALA A 86 15.30 31.81 0.73
N PHE A 87 14.42 30.80 0.76
CA PHE A 87 13.17 30.81 1.50
C PHE A 87 13.34 30.14 2.85
N TYR A 88 12.66 30.68 3.85
CA TYR A 88 12.65 30.14 5.20
C TYR A 88 11.25 30.22 5.78
N ILE A 89 10.81 29.12 6.41
CA ILE A 89 9.64 29.10 7.26
C ILE A 89 9.96 28.30 8.51
N SER A 90 9.43 28.73 9.66
CA SER A 90 9.56 28.01 10.92
C SER A 90 8.96 26.60 10.79
N GLU A 91 9.59 25.62 11.44
CA GLU A 91 9.18 24.21 11.34
C GLU A 91 7.71 23.99 11.75
N GLU A 92 7.18 24.82 12.65
CA GLU A 92 5.78 24.77 13.09
C GLU A 92 4.75 25.06 11.99
N TYR A 93 5.13 25.77 10.92
CA TYR A 93 4.24 26.10 9.79
C TYR A 93 4.56 25.33 8.51
N LYS A 94 5.48 24.36 8.60
CA LYS A 94 6.02 23.69 7.42
C LYS A 94 4.98 22.87 6.67
N LEU A 95 4.05 22.24 7.40
CA LEU A 95 2.98 21.44 6.80
C LEU A 95 1.93 22.34 6.12
N GLU A 96 1.62 23.49 6.72
CA GLU A 96 0.76 24.52 6.15
C GLU A 96 1.36 25.13 4.89
N ALA A 97 2.66 25.44 4.91
CA ALA A 97 3.39 25.90 3.73
C ALA A 97 3.43 24.84 2.64
N LEU A 98 3.69 23.57 2.98
CA LEU A 98 3.68 22.47 2.04
C LEU A 98 2.29 22.29 1.39
N ARG A 99 1.21 22.39 2.18
CA ARG A 99 -0.16 22.39 1.66
C ARG A 99 -0.39 23.58 0.73
N PHE A 100 0.01 24.78 1.14
CA PHE A 100 -0.17 26.00 0.35
C PHE A 100 0.54 25.88 -1.00
N ILE A 101 1.82 25.53 -1.01
CA ILE A 101 2.62 25.40 -2.23
C ILE A 101 2.09 24.30 -3.13
N SER A 102 1.74 23.13 -2.59
CA SER A 102 1.16 22.05 -3.38
C SER A 102 -0.14 22.49 -4.06
N THR A 103 -0.99 23.21 -3.34
CA THR A 103 -2.23 23.77 -3.89
C THR A 103 -1.96 24.83 -4.94
N LEU A 104 -0.97 25.70 -4.71
CA LEU A 104 -0.56 26.74 -5.66
C LEU A 104 -0.02 26.12 -6.95
N ILE A 105 0.79 25.07 -6.88
CA ILE A 105 1.28 24.32 -8.04
C ILE A 105 0.10 23.74 -8.83
N LEU A 106 -0.82 23.06 -8.15
CA LEU A 106 -2.00 22.48 -8.82
C LEU A 106 -2.90 23.56 -9.46
N PHE A 107 -3.07 24.69 -8.77
CA PHE A 107 -3.79 25.85 -9.31
C PHE A 107 -3.06 26.42 -10.53
N GLY A 108 -1.74 26.61 -10.45
CA GLY A 108 -0.92 27.13 -11.54
C GLY A 108 -0.96 26.23 -12.77
N ARG A 109 -0.89 24.91 -12.60
CA ARG A 109 -1.03 23.93 -13.69
C ARG A 109 -2.40 24.02 -14.37
N GLN A 110 -3.46 24.28 -13.60
CA GLN A 110 -4.83 24.29 -14.12
C GLN A 110 -5.24 25.62 -14.76
N TYR A 111 -4.73 26.75 -14.27
CA TYR A 111 -5.22 28.08 -14.66
C TYR A 111 -4.16 29.05 -15.19
N LEU A 112 -2.87 28.77 -14.94
CA LEU A 112 -1.76 29.67 -15.27
C LEU A 112 -0.72 29.01 -16.19
N ASP A 113 -1.06 27.86 -16.78
CA ASP A 113 -0.20 27.08 -17.68
C ASP A 113 1.19 26.76 -17.09
N TRP A 114 1.28 26.56 -15.77
CA TRP A 114 2.54 26.13 -15.17
C TRP A 114 2.90 24.71 -15.62
N GLU A 115 4.14 24.51 -16.07
CA GLU A 115 4.60 23.20 -16.51
C GLU A 115 4.66 22.19 -15.36
N GLU A 116 4.36 20.94 -15.70
CA GLU A 116 4.61 19.82 -14.82
C GLU A 116 6.07 19.39 -14.94
N ASP A 117 6.87 19.71 -13.93
CA ASP A 117 8.26 19.29 -13.81
C ASP A 117 8.46 18.29 -12.64
N GLU A 118 9.63 17.66 -12.60
CA GLU A 118 9.97 16.67 -11.56
C GLU A 118 9.89 17.26 -10.15
N LYS A 119 10.34 18.51 -9.97
CA LYS A 119 10.41 19.18 -8.66
C LYS A 119 9.02 19.52 -8.12
N SER A 120 8.14 20.07 -8.96
CA SER A 120 6.76 20.41 -8.61
C SER A 120 5.95 19.15 -8.32
N THR A 121 6.16 18.09 -9.09
CA THR A 121 5.56 16.78 -8.83
C THR A 121 6.06 16.20 -7.51
N ALA A 122 7.36 16.28 -7.22
CA ALA A 122 7.92 15.84 -5.95
C ALA A 122 7.34 16.60 -4.74
N ILE A 123 7.09 17.91 -4.85
CA ILE A 123 6.45 18.69 -3.78
C ILE A 123 5.02 18.20 -3.51
N VAL A 124 4.21 18.05 -4.56
CA VAL A 124 2.82 17.59 -4.44
C VAL A 124 2.76 16.14 -3.91
N ALA A 125 3.67 15.29 -4.38
CA ALA A 125 3.84 13.91 -3.90
C ALA A 125 4.19 13.89 -2.41
N TYR A 126 5.18 14.67 -2.00
CA TYR A 126 5.62 14.75 -0.61
C TYR A 126 4.52 15.24 0.32
N TYR A 127 3.73 16.25 -0.09
CA TYR A 127 2.55 16.68 0.68
C TYR A 127 1.52 15.57 0.86
N THR A 128 1.26 14.81 -0.21
CA THR A 128 0.29 13.72 -0.21
C THR A 128 0.74 12.60 0.73
N GLU A 129 2.04 12.26 0.72
CA GLU A 129 2.65 11.30 1.65
C GLU A 129 2.64 11.80 3.10
N MET A 130 2.92 13.08 3.35
CA MET A 130 2.83 13.61 4.72
C MET A 130 1.39 13.60 5.24
N SER A 131 0.41 13.80 4.35
CA SER A 131 -1.02 13.74 4.68
C SER A 131 -1.53 12.32 4.94
N SER A 132 -0.78 11.28 4.56
CA SER A 132 -1.13 9.88 4.84
C SER A 132 -0.70 9.41 6.24
N ARG A 133 0.09 10.21 6.97
CA ARG A 133 0.48 9.88 8.35
C ARG A 133 -0.71 9.96 9.29
N LEU A 134 -0.75 9.07 10.29
CA LEU A 134 -1.88 8.88 11.22
C LEU A 134 -2.31 10.18 11.92
N GLU A 135 -1.35 11.05 12.26
CA GLU A 135 -1.61 12.34 12.93
C GLU A 135 -2.41 13.32 12.05
N ASN A 136 -2.38 13.14 10.73
CA ASN A 136 -2.97 14.05 9.74
C ASN A 136 -3.91 13.33 8.75
N PHE A 137 -4.43 12.16 9.13
CA PHE A 137 -5.19 11.28 8.24
C PHE A 137 -6.38 12.00 7.58
N ARG A 138 -6.23 12.32 6.28
CA ARG A 138 -7.25 13.01 5.47
C ARG A 138 -7.43 12.28 4.13
N PRO A 139 -8.20 11.19 4.09
CA PRO A 139 -8.39 10.38 2.88
C PRO A 139 -8.82 11.17 1.65
N LEU A 140 -9.74 12.12 1.83
CA LEU A 140 -10.25 12.97 0.75
C LEU A 140 -9.14 13.84 0.16
N THR A 141 -8.29 14.42 1.01
CA THR A 141 -7.12 15.18 0.57
C THR A 141 -6.14 14.28 -0.17
N ILE A 142 -5.85 13.09 0.34
CA ILE A 142 -4.93 12.15 -0.30
C ILE A 142 -5.42 11.76 -1.69
N ALA A 143 -6.69 11.36 -1.83
CA ALA A 143 -7.28 11.01 -3.11
C ALA A 143 -7.26 12.19 -4.10
N ALA A 144 -7.61 13.40 -3.63
CA ALA A 144 -7.62 14.60 -4.45
C ALA A 144 -6.23 14.96 -4.99
N TYR A 145 -5.20 14.99 -4.13
CA TYR A 145 -3.85 15.37 -4.55
C TYR A 145 -3.17 14.24 -5.34
N ALA A 146 -3.34 12.98 -4.93
CA ALA A 146 -2.84 11.85 -5.69
C ALA A 146 -3.35 11.89 -7.13
N SER A 147 -4.65 12.12 -7.35
CA SER A 147 -5.26 12.15 -8.70
C SER A 147 -4.67 13.17 -9.67
N ARG A 148 -3.89 14.15 -9.16
CA ARG A 148 -3.24 15.19 -9.96
C ARG A 148 -1.76 14.95 -10.20
N LEU A 149 -1.22 13.82 -9.74
CA LEU A 149 0.15 13.38 -9.99
C LEU A 149 0.25 12.55 -11.27
N PRO A 150 1.45 12.28 -11.80
CA PRO A 150 1.65 11.28 -12.84
C PRO A 150 1.22 9.87 -12.40
N GLU A 151 0.81 9.02 -13.35
CA GLU A 151 0.24 7.69 -13.09
C GLU A 151 1.12 6.79 -12.19
N THR A 152 2.44 6.88 -12.36
CA THR A 152 3.41 6.13 -11.55
C THR A 152 3.36 6.54 -10.09
N GLU A 153 3.35 7.85 -9.82
CA GLU A 153 3.30 8.41 -8.47
C GLU A 153 1.92 8.25 -7.83
N GLN A 154 0.85 8.40 -8.62
CA GLN A 154 -0.52 8.07 -8.21
C GLN A 154 -0.59 6.68 -7.58
N THR A 155 -0.08 5.69 -8.31
CA THR A 155 -0.16 4.29 -7.90
C THR A 155 0.69 4.05 -6.65
N ASN A 156 1.90 4.60 -6.63
CA ASN A 156 2.83 4.43 -5.52
C ASN A 156 2.28 5.03 -4.21
N ILE A 157 1.88 6.31 -4.23
CA ILE A 157 1.47 7.04 -3.02
C ILE A 157 0.14 6.50 -2.49
N TYR A 158 -0.85 6.28 -3.36
CA TYR A 158 -2.13 5.76 -2.89
C TYR A 158 -1.99 4.32 -2.40
N SER A 159 -1.11 3.50 -3.01
CA SER A 159 -0.80 2.17 -2.49
C SER A 159 -0.19 2.24 -1.09
N GLN A 160 0.85 3.06 -0.88
CA GLN A 160 1.48 3.21 0.43
C GLN A 160 0.51 3.71 1.50
N PHE A 161 -0.42 4.60 1.12
CA PHE A 161 -1.51 5.04 1.98
C PHE A 161 -2.41 3.87 2.42
N LEU A 162 -2.86 3.03 1.48
CA LEU A 162 -3.70 1.86 1.80
C LEU A 162 -2.94 0.81 2.62
N GLU A 163 -1.64 0.66 2.41
CA GLU A 163 -0.80 -0.26 3.19
C GLU A 163 -0.71 0.13 4.68
N GLY A 164 -0.74 1.43 4.97
CA GLY A 164 -0.72 1.96 6.34
C GLY A 164 -2.10 2.05 6.99
N PHE A 165 -3.17 1.79 6.24
CA PHE A 165 -4.54 1.88 6.75
C PHE A 165 -4.93 0.60 7.48
N ILE A 166 -5.35 0.74 8.74
CA ILE A 166 -5.92 -0.33 9.56
C ILE A 166 -7.34 0.08 9.90
N GLY A 167 -8.31 -0.63 9.33
CA GLY A 167 -9.73 -0.38 9.52
C GLY A 167 -10.55 -1.61 9.18
N ASP A 168 -11.86 -1.49 9.33
CA ASP A 168 -12.79 -2.58 8.99
C ASP A 168 -13.09 -2.63 7.48
N LYS A 169 -13.85 -3.65 7.06
CA LYS A 169 -14.19 -3.85 5.64
C LYS A 169 -15.04 -2.71 5.07
N GLU A 170 -15.84 -2.03 5.90
CA GLU A 170 -16.70 -0.94 5.48
C GLU A 170 -15.84 0.30 5.20
N GLU A 171 -14.93 0.63 6.12
CA GLU A 171 -13.96 1.72 5.97
C GLU A 171 -13.02 1.49 4.77
N MET A 172 -12.50 0.28 4.59
CA MET A 172 -11.70 -0.07 3.40
C MET A 172 -12.50 0.11 2.11
N SER A 173 -13.78 -0.28 2.11
CA SER A 173 -14.67 -0.09 0.95
C SER A 173 -14.88 1.38 0.62
N ILE A 174 -14.99 2.25 1.65
CA ILE A 174 -15.08 3.70 1.48
C ILE A 174 -13.82 4.24 0.80
N LEU A 175 -12.63 3.79 1.20
CA LEU A 175 -11.36 4.24 0.58
C LEU A 175 -11.23 3.81 -0.88
N ILE A 176 -11.73 2.62 -1.24
CA ILE A 176 -11.80 2.16 -2.63
C ILE A 176 -12.77 3.02 -3.44
N LEU A 177 -13.95 3.30 -2.89
CA LEU A 177 -14.95 4.14 -3.55
C LEU A 177 -14.42 5.56 -3.77
N LEU A 178 -13.75 6.12 -2.75
CA LEU A 178 -13.13 7.43 -2.82
C LEU A 178 -12.08 7.49 -3.93
N GLY A 179 -11.19 6.50 -4.01
CA GLY A 179 -10.21 6.44 -5.10
C GLY A 179 -10.87 6.35 -6.48
N LYS A 180 -11.94 5.57 -6.63
CA LYS A 180 -12.75 5.50 -7.87
C LYS A 180 -13.38 6.86 -8.21
N GLN A 181 -13.89 7.62 -7.24
CA GLN A 181 -14.49 8.95 -7.45
C GLN A 181 -13.48 9.98 -7.96
N TYR A 182 -12.21 9.87 -7.56
CA TYR A 182 -11.12 10.72 -8.03
C TYR A 182 -10.41 10.16 -9.28
N ASN A 183 -11.02 9.19 -9.97
CA ASN A 183 -10.49 8.56 -11.19
C ASN A 183 -9.11 7.89 -11.02
N LEU A 184 -8.76 7.44 -9.81
CA LEU A 184 -7.55 6.66 -9.60
C LEU A 184 -7.71 5.24 -10.18
N GLU A 185 -6.64 4.68 -10.75
CA GLU A 185 -6.66 3.32 -11.27
C GLU A 185 -6.59 2.28 -10.15
N MET A 186 -7.71 2.12 -9.44
CA MET A 186 -7.81 1.26 -8.27
C MET A 186 -7.42 -0.20 -8.54
N LYS A 187 -7.51 -0.66 -9.78
CA LYS A 187 -7.07 -2.01 -10.16
C LYS A 187 -5.56 -2.19 -10.04
N LYS A 188 -4.77 -1.24 -10.52
CA LYS A 188 -3.31 -1.27 -10.36
C LYS A 188 -2.93 -1.04 -8.91
N ILE A 189 -3.57 -0.07 -8.26
CA ILE A 189 -3.27 0.28 -6.87
C ILE A 189 -3.49 -0.91 -5.93
N LEU A 190 -4.68 -1.53 -5.93
CA LEU A 190 -4.98 -2.63 -5.00
C LEU A 190 -4.07 -3.85 -5.21
N LYS A 191 -3.71 -4.15 -6.47
CA LYS A 191 -2.71 -5.19 -6.76
C LYS A 191 -1.35 -4.82 -6.16
N GLN A 192 -0.88 -3.60 -6.38
CA GLN A 192 0.39 -3.13 -5.84
C GLN A 192 0.39 -3.15 -4.30
N THR A 193 -0.68 -2.67 -3.67
CA THR A 193 -0.88 -2.70 -2.21
C THR A 193 -0.78 -4.12 -1.66
N SER A 194 -1.52 -5.07 -2.26
CA SER A 194 -1.50 -6.46 -1.82
C SER A 194 -0.12 -7.11 -2.00
N TYR A 195 0.52 -6.95 -3.16
CA TYR A 195 1.86 -7.50 -3.40
C TYR A 195 2.94 -6.89 -2.50
N SER A 196 2.86 -5.58 -2.23
CA SER A 196 3.75 -4.90 -1.31
C SER A 196 3.60 -5.44 0.11
N LEU A 197 2.36 -5.58 0.62
CA LEU A 197 2.09 -6.17 1.93
C LEU A 197 2.55 -7.63 2.03
N ILE A 198 2.33 -8.43 0.98
CA ILE A 198 2.81 -9.82 0.91
C ILE A 198 4.34 -9.87 1.01
N ASN A 199 5.05 -9.02 0.27
CA ASN A 199 6.50 -8.97 0.31
C ASN A 199 7.02 -8.49 1.68
N LYS A 200 6.36 -7.51 2.30
CA LYS A 200 6.64 -7.06 3.67
C LYS A 200 6.44 -8.19 4.68
N ALA A 201 5.33 -8.92 4.58
CA ALA A 201 5.04 -10.06 5.44
C ALA A 201 6.05 -11.21 5.27
N ILE A 202 6.46 -11.50 4.03
CA ILE A 202 7.51 -12.48 3.74
C ILE A 202 8.84 -12.04 4.37
N ALA A 203 9.22 -10.77 4.21
CA ALA A 203 10.43 -10.22 4.82
C ALA A 203 10.39 -10.30 6.35
N GLN A 204 9.25 -10.00 6.98
CA GLN A 204 9.03 -10.16 8.43
C GLN A 204 9.13 -11.64 8.86
N SER A 205 8.60 -12.56 8.05
CA SER A 205 8.64 -14.00 8.31
C SER A 205 10.02 -14.64 8.09
N SER A 206 11.02 -13.91 7.58
CA SER A 206 12.37 -14.43 7.34
C SER A 206 13.08 -14.94 8.62
N GLN A 207 12.61 -14.50 9.79
CA GLN A 207 13.06 -15.00 11.09
C GLN A 207 12.63 -16.45 11.36
N ILE A 208 11.61 -16.95 10.66
CA ILE A 208 11.12 -18.31 10.78
C ILE A 208 12.07 -19.25 10.05
N GLN A 209 12.77 -20.07 10.83
CA GLN A 209 13.68 -21.06 10.26
C GLN A 209 12.90 -22.18 9.58
N LYS A 210 13.45 -22.64 8.45
CA LYS A 210 12.99 -23.85 7.79
C LYS A 210 13.19 -25.05 8.72
N THR A 211 12.14 -25.84 8.89
CA THR A 211 12.12 -26.95 9.83
C THR A 211 12.58 -28.26 9.18
N LYS A 212 13.11 -29.19 9.98
CA LYS A 212 13.50 -30.53 9.50
C LYS A 212 12.29 -31.39 9.11
N HIS A 213 11.17 -31.20 9.79
CA HIS A 213 9.91 -31.91 9.57
C HIS A 213 8.76 -30.92 9.38
N PHE A 214 7.72 -31.34 8.68
CA PHE A 214 6.52 -30.51 8.49
C PHE A 214 5.85 -30.21 9.83
N GLN A 215 5.75 -28.92 10.16
CA GLN A 215 5.05 -28.44 11.35
C GLN A 215 3.60 -28.14 11.01
N THR A 216 2.69 -28.75 11.76
CA THR A 216 1.24 -28.69 11.58
C THR A 216 0.52 -28.14 12.82
N GLU A 217 1.28 -27.81 13.88
CA GLU A 217 0.76 -27.22 15.11
C GLU A 217 1.11 -25.75 15.17
N ASP A 218 0.26 -25.02 15.86
CA ASP A 218 0.52 -23.63 16.21
C ASP A 218 1.78 -23.58 17.08
N GLY A 219 2.82 -22.91 16.59
CA GLY A 219 3.83 -22.40 17.51
C GLY A 219 3.14 -21.38 18.39
N LYS A 220 3.39 -21.34 19.70
CA LYS A 220 2.77 -20.37 20.63
C LYS A 220 3.16 -18.90 20.36
N MET A 221 3.58 -18.57 19.14
CA MET A 221 4.04 -17.27 18.74
C MET A 221 2.85 -16.50 18.18
N GLU A 222 2.54 -15.36 18.79
CA GLU A 222 1.80 -14.33 18.08
C GLU A 222 2.66 -13.85 16.92
N GLU A 223 2.07 -13.77 15.74
CA GLU A 223 2.81 -13.58 14.50
C GLU A 223 2.28 -12.38 13.73
N PRO A 224 2.84 -11.19 13.98
CA PRO A 224 2.40 -9.94 13.34
C PRO A 224 2.40 -10.00 11.81
N PHE A 225 3.24 -10.83 11.20
CA PHE A 225 3.27 -11.00 9.75
C PHE A 225 2.00 -11.68 9.20
N MET A 226 1.29 -12.48 10.02
CA MET A 226 0.02 -13.08 9.62
C MET A 226 -1.09 -12.04 9.51
N ASP A 227 -1.07 -11.02 10.37
CA ASP A 227 -1.99 -9.88 10.27
C ASP A 227 -1.71 -9.07 8.98
N THR A 228 -0.44 -8.90 8.63
CA THR A 228 -0.04 -8.28 7.36
C THR A 228 -0.52 -9.10 6.14
N PHE A 229 -0.42 -10.44 6.19
CA PHE A 229 -0.99 -11.30 5.14
C PHE A 229 -2.51 -11.18 5.05
N GLN A 230 -3.19 -11.16 6.20
CA GLN A 230 -4.63 -10.99 6.27
C GLN A 230 -5.06 -9.66 5.63
N LEU A 231 -4.40 -8.55 5.99
CA LEU A 231 -4.65 -7.23 5.40
C LEU A 231 -4.43 -7.22 3.88
N ALA A 232 -3.35 -7.85 3.40
CA ALA A 232 -3.07 -7.96 1.96
C ALA A 232 -4.18 -8.68 1.20
N MET A 233 -4.73 -9.72 1.82
CA MET A 233 -5.82 -10.51 1.27
C MET A 233 -7.15 -9.76 1.33
N ASP A 234 -7.43 -9.06 2.43
CA ASP A 234 -8.67 -8.30 2.60
C ASP A 234 -8.83 -7.26 1.48
N TRP A 235 -7.77 -6.52 1.12
CA TRP A 235 -7.82 -5.58 -0.01
C TRP A 235 -8.28 -6.22 -1.33
N LEU A 236 -7.88 -7.46 -1.62
CA LEU A 236 -8.27 -8.18 -2.84
C LEU A 236 -9.66 -8.84 -2.71
N MET A 237 -10.09 -9.19 -1.50
CA MET A 237 -11.36 -9.88 -1.29
C MET A 237 -12.56 -8.94 -1.30
N LEU A 238 -12.36 -7.63 -1.13
CA LEU A 238 -13.43 -6.61 -1.10
C LEU A 238 -14.21 -6.48 -2.41
N ASP A 239 -13.58 -6.70 -3.56
CA ASP A 239 -14.22 -6.56 -4.87
C ASP A 239 -14.05 -7.84 -5.68
N LYS A 240 -15.17 -8.36 -6.21
CA LYS A 240 -15.24 -9.61 -6.97
C LYS A 240 -14.31 -9.61 -8.19
N ALA A 241 -13.99 -8.43 -8.74
CA ALA A 241 -13.05 -8.29 -9.84
C ALA A 241 -11.64 -8.81 -9.50
N PHE A 242 -11.28 -8.89 -8.22
CA PHE A 242 -9.95 -9.28 -7.74
C PHE A 242 -9.93 -10.65 -7.06
N TRP A 243 -11.04 -11.37 -7.04
CA TRP A 243 -11.13 -12.69 -6.39
C TRP A 243 -10.17 -13.73 -7.00
N LEU A 244 -9.88 -13.62 -8.30
CA LEU A 244 -8.81 -14.40 -8.93
C LEU A 244 -7.43 -14.00 -8.42
N ASP A 245 -7.15 -12.70 -8.31
CA ASP A 245 -5.88 -12.19 -7.77
C ASP A 245 -5.70 -12.63 -6.30
N ALA A 246 -6.77 -12.63 -5.49
CA ALA A 246 -6.77 -13.16 -4.13
C ALA A 246 -6.38 -14.64 -4.11
N LEU A 247 -6.98 -15.47 -4.97
CA LEU A 247 -6.65 -16.89 -5.06
C LEU A 247 -5.19 -17.13 -5.49
N ASN A 248 -4.67 -16.28 -6.39
CA ASN A 248 -3.28 -16.32 -6.83
C ASN A 248 -2.30 -15.93 -5.72
N ALA A 249 -2.62 -14.88 -4.96
CA ALA A 249 -1.88 -14.47 -3.78
C ALA A 249 -1.87 -15.58 -2.73
N ALA A 250 -3.02 -16.19 -2.44
CA ALA A 250 -3.11 -17.31 -1.51
C ALA A 250 -2.23 -18.50 -1.93
N ASN A 251 -2.26 -18.90 -3.21
CA ASN A 251 -1.38 -19.95 -3.73
C ASN A 251 0.11 -19.61 -3.54
N TYR A 252 0.49 -18.36 -3.82
CA TYR A 252 1.86 -17.91 -3.65
C TYR A 252 2.31 -17.99 -2.18
N ILE A 253 1.50 -17.51 -1.25
CA ILE A 253 1.80 -17.53 0.19
C ILE A 253 1.82 -18.97 0.72
N ILE A 254 0.89 -19.82 0.28
CA ILE A 254 0.86 -21.25 0.64
C ILE A 254 2.14 -21.96 0.17
N ARG A 255 2.58 -21.72 -1.07
CA ARG A 255 3.85 -22.27 -1.58
C ARG A 255 5.04 -21.85 -0.72
N PHE A 256 5.09 -20.57 -0.32
CA PHE A 256 6.13 -20.05 0.55
C PHE A 256 6.17 -20.84 1.88
N PHE A 257 5.05 -20.94 2.59
CA PHE A 257 4.96 -21.67 3.87
C PHE A 257 5.23 -23.17 3.75
N MET A 258 4.75 -23.81 2.67
CA MET A 258 5.07 -25.20 2.39
C MET A 258 6.57 -25.41 2.12
N GLY A 259 7.23 -24.46 1.44
CA GLY A 259 8.66 -24.48 1.17
C GLY A 259 9.53 -24.42 2.43
N ILE A 260 9.09 -23.66 3.43
CA ILE A 260 9.71 -23.60 4.76
C ILE A 260 9.18 -24.65 5.74
N ARG A 261 8.23 -25.50 5.29
CA ARG A 261 7.64 -26.65 6.01
C ARG A 261 6.79 -26.27 7.22
N HIS A 262 6.18 -25.08 7.19
CA HIS A 262 5.23 -24.59 8.17
C HIS A 262 3.80 -24.71 7.64
N LEU A 263 3.24 -25.92 7.69
CA LEU A 263 1.90 -26.21 7.15
C LEU A 263 0.78 -25.55 7.94
N TYR A 264 1.02 -25.23 9.21
CA TYR A 264 0.07 -24.50 10.03
C TYR A 264 -0.27 -23.11 9.46
N PHE A 265 0.72 -22.33 9.01
CA PHE A 265 0.45 -21.03 8.37
C PHE A 265 -0.20 -21.18 7.00
N ALA A 266 0.23 -22.17 6.21
CA ALA A 266 -0.44 -22.49 4.96
C ALA A 266 -1.93 -22.79 5.18
N LYS A 267 -2.28 -23.48 6.28
CA LYS A 267 -3.68 -23.70 6.67
C LYS A 267 -4.38 -22.41 7.07
N LYS A 268 -3.73 -21.54 7.86
CA LYS A 268 -4.31 -20.22 8.20
C LYS A 268 -4.70 -19.46 6.94
N ILE A 269 -3.79 -19.32 5.97
CA ILE A 269 -4.06 -18.65 4.69
C ILE A 269 -5.21 -19.32 3.93
N LEU A 270 -5.27 -20.66 3.93
CA LEU A 270 -6.35 -21.39 3.28
C LEU A 270 -7.71 -21.03 3.87
N ASN A 271 -7.79 -20.90 5.20
CA ASN A 271 -9.01 -20.54 5.92
C ASN A 271 -9.40 -19.06 5.75
N MET A 272 -8.47 -18.20 5.33
CA MET A 272 -8.77 -16.79 5.03
C MET A 272 -9.62 -16.63 3.78
N ILE A 273 -9.56 -17.60 2.85
CA ILE A 273 -10.33 -17.57 1.59
C ILE A 273 -11.74 -18.13 1.83
N PRO A 274 -12.79 -17.31 1.70
CA PRO A 274 -14.16 -17.78 1.77
C PRO A 274 -14.51 -18.75 0.63
N MET A 275 -15.43 -19.68 0.88
CA MET A 275 -15.84 -20.68 -0.11
C MET A 275 -16.46 -20.03 -1.35
N GLU A 276 -17.11 -18.88 -1.17
CA GLU A 276 -17.75 -18.10 -2.23
C GLU A 276 -16.75 -17.66 -3.29
N ILE A 277 -15.51 -17.33 -2.91
CA ILE A 277 -14.43 -16.98 -3.82
C ILE A 277 -14.04 -18.19 -4.68
N GLU A 278 -13.85 -19.36 -4.06
CA GLU A 278 -13.53 -20.61 -4.77
C GLU A 278 -14.62 -20.95 -5.80
N LEU A 279 -15.89 -20.84 -5.40
CA LEU A 279 -17.05 -21.12 -6.26
C LEU A 279 -17.15 -20.15 -7.43
N PHE A 280 -16.92 -18.85 -7.19
CA PHE A 280 -16.97 -17.85 -8.25
C PHE A 280 -15.84 -18.03 -9.26
N VAL A 281 -14.60 -18.22 -8.79
CA VAL A 281 -13.44 -18.44 -9.67
C VAL A 281 -13.60 -19.71 -10.50
N SER A 282 -14.26 -20.74 -9.96
CA SER A 282 -14.55 -21.98 -10.72
C SER A 282 -15.48 -21.81 -11.91
N ARG A 283 -16.21 -20.69 -11.99
CA ARG A 283 -17.12 -20.37 -13.10
C ARG A 283 -16.46 -19.45 -14.13
N MET A 284 -15.25 -18.95 -13.86
CA MET A 284 -14.52 -18.10 -14.80
C MET A 284 -13.86 -18.95 -15.90
N PRO A 285 -13.85 -18.48 -17.16
CA PRO A 285 -13.17 -19.17 -18.26
C PRO A 285 -11.65 -19.13 -18.07
N ASP A 286 -10.95 -20.22 -18.47
CA ASP A 286 -9.48 -20.33 -18.55
C ASP A 286 -8.69 -20.18 -17.22
N VAL A 287 -9.33 -20.47 -16.07
CA VAL A 287 -8.69 -20.33 -14.73
C VAL A 287 -8.24 -21.67 -14.11
N ASP A 288 -8.24 -22.74 -14.91
CA ASP A 288 -8.12 -24.11 -14.42
C ASP A 288 -6.81 -24.38 -13.65
N GLN A 289 -5.69 -23.77 -14.07
CA GLN A 289 -4.40 -24.06 -13.46
C GLN A 289 -4.33 -23.56 -12.01
N ASN A 290 -4.69 -22.30 -11.76
CA ASN A 290 -4.52 -21.66 -10.47
C ASN A 290 -5.54 -22.20 -9.45
N LEU A 291 -6.77 -22.44 -9.90
CA LEU A 291 -7.79 -23.09 -9.08
C LEU A 291 -7.42 -24.54 -8.76
N SER A 292 -6.89 -25.30 -9.74
CA SER A 292 -6.42 -26.67 -9.51
C SER A 292 -5.26 -26.71 -8.52
N GLU A 293 -4.34 -25.75 -8.58
CA GLU A 293 -3.27 -25.61 -7.60
C GLU A 293 -3.83 -25.38 -6.20
N TYR A 294 -4.75 -24.43 -6.03
CA TYR A 294 -5.37 -24.13 -4.73
C TYR A 294 -6.08 -25.35 -4.14
N ARG A 295 -6.85 -26.07 -4.96
CA ARG A 295 -7.50 -27.33 -4.54
C ARG A 295 -6.49 -28.42 -4.19
N SER A 296 -5.36 -28.47 -4.87
CA SER A 296 -4.27 -29.41 -4.57
C SER A 296 -3.61 -29.10 -3.23
N HIS A 297 -3.36 -27.82 -2.93
CA HIS A 297 -2.90 -27.38 -1.62
C HIS A 297 -3.87 -27.76 -0.50
N LYS A 298 -5.17 -27.49 -0.70
CA LYS A 298 -6.25 -27.87 0.24
C LYS A 298 -6.24 -29.36 0.56
N ARG A 299 -6.17 -30.20 -0.48
CA ARG A 299 -6.10 -31.66 -0.33
C ARG A 299 -4.84 -32.09 0.42
N LEU A 300 -3.69 -31.52 0.07
CA LEU A 300 -2.42 -31.88 0.69
C LEU A 300 -2.40 -31.54 2.18
N LEU A 301 -2.86 -30.34 2.56
CA LEU A 301 -2.94 -29.93 3.96
C LEU A 301 -3.89 -30.84 4.76
N ASN A 302 -5.04 -31.19 4.19
CA ASN A 302 -5.96 -32.16 4.80
C ASN A 302 -5.30 -33.52 5.04
N ILE A 303 -4.46 -34.01 4.12
CA ILE A 303 -3.74 -35.28 4.32
C ILE A 303 -2.77 -35.19 5.50
N PHE A 304 -2.03 -34.09 5.63
CA PHE A 304 -1.11 -33.90 6.74
C PHE A 304 -1.82 -33.80 8.09
N GLU A 305 -3.02 -33.23 8.12
CA GLU A 305 -3.86 -33.21 9.32
C GLU A 305 -4.32 -34.60 9.72
N LEU A 306 -4.76 -35.39 8.74
CA LEU A 306 -5.19 -36.77 8.96
C LEU A 306 -4.04 -37.70 9.37
N GLN A 307 -2.79 -37.34 9.06
CA GLN A 307 -1.62 -38.13 9.44
C GLN A 307 -1.44 -38.22 10.97
N LYS A 308 -1.77 -37.18 11.73
CA LYS A 308 -1.65 -37.20 13.20
C LYS A 308 -2.57 -38.18 13.90
N PRO A 309 -3.90 -38.09 13.76
CA PRO A 309 -4.82 -39.04 14.37
C PRO A 309 -4.53 -40.45 13.85
N TRP A 310 -4.12 -40.61 12.59
CA TRP A 310 -3.69 -41.89 12.04
C TRP A 310 -2.46 -42.46 12.76
N ASN A 311 -1.42 -41.66 12.97
CA ASN A 311 -0.23 -42.09 13.71
C ASN A 311 -0.54 -42.42 15.17
N LEU A 312 -1.39 -41.63 15.84
CA LEU A 312 -1.84 -41.91 17.21
C LEU A 312 -2.62 -43.23 17.28
N LEU A 313 -3.51 -43.46 16.30
CA LEU A 313 -4.28 -44.68 16.19
C LEU A 313 -3.37 -45.90 15.99
N ILE A 314 -2.35 -45.81 15.12
CA ILE A 314 -1.34 -46.86 14.95
C ILE A 314 -0.53 -47.09 16.23
N GLN A 315 -0.10 -46.03 16.91
CA GLN A 315 0.66 -46.13 18.16
C GLN A 315 -0.16 -46.72 19.32
N SER A 316 -1.49 -46.54 19.30
CA SER A 316 -2.42 -47.16 20.26
C SER A 316 -2.73 -48.64 19.97
N ALA A 317 -1.99 -49.28 19.06
CA ALA A 317 -2.17 -50.69 18.76
C ALA A 317 -2.00 -51.53 20.05
N PRO A 318 -3.00 -52.36 20.41
CA PRO A 318 -2.94 -53.18 21.61
C PRO A 318 -1.82 -54.23 21.50
N HIS A 319 -1.09 -54.44 22.61
CA HIS A 319 -0.09 -55.51 22.70
C HIS A 319 -0.77 -56.87 22.78
N ASN A 320 -0.33 -57.83 21.96
CA ASN A 320 -0.84 -59.20 21.97
C ASN A 320 -0.30 -59.95 23.19
N THR A 321 -1.10 -59.99 24.25
CA THR A 321 -0.87 -60.83 25.44
C THR A 321 -1.98 -61.87 25.59
N ASP A 322 -2.39 -62.54 24.50
CA ASP A 322 -3.30 -63.72 24.39
C ASP A 322 -4.53 -63.79 25.34
N SER A 323 -4.94 -62.66 25.93
CA SER A 323 -6.05 -62.58 26.87
C SER A 323 -7.34 -62.27 26.12
N THR A 324 -8.46 -62.81 26.58
CA THR A 324 -9.79 -62.55 26.02
C THR A 324 -10.19 -61.07 26.02
N ASN A 325 -9.57 -60.25 26.88
CA ASN A 325 -9.79 -58.81 26.94
C ASN A 325 -8.99 -58.08 25.84
N ASP A 326 -7.81 -58.57 25.47
CA ASP A 326 -6.98 -57.98 24.42
C ASP A 326 -7.56 -58.27 23.04
N ILE A 327 -8.14 -59.46 22.82
CA ILE A 327 -8.86 -59.78 21.57
C ILE A 327 -10.00 -58.78 21.30
N ARG A 328 -10.74 -58.37 22.34
CA ARG A 328 -11.81 -57.36 22.23
C ARG A 328 -11.25 -55.96 21.92
N LYS A 329 -10.13 -55.57 22.53
CA LYS A 329 -9.45 -54.30 22.24
C LYS A 329 -8.91 -54.27 20.81
N THR A 330 -8.31 -55.37 20.33
CA THR A 330 -7.80 -55.51 18.96
C THR A 330 -8.93 -55.47 17.92
N ALA A 331 -10.07 -56.09 18.19
CA ALA A 331 -11.25 -56.01 17.31
C ALA A 331 -11.82 -54.59 17.24
N LYS A 332 -11.89 -53.87 18.36
CA LYS A 332 -12.34 -52.47 18.40
C LYS A 332 -11.38 -51.56 17.64
N TRP A 333 -10.08 -51.70 17.86
CA TRP A 333 -9.04 -50.96 17.16
C TRP A 333 -9.08 -51.20 15.64
N ARG A 334 -9.24 -52.46 15.18
CA ARG A 334 -9.41 -52.77 13.75
C ARG A 334 -10.63 -52.09 13.13
N LYS A 335 -11.76 -52.05 13.85
CA LYS A 335 -12.97 -51.36 13.39
C LYS A 335 -12.75 -49.84 13.29
N GLU A 336 -12.00 -49.25 14.21
CA GLU A 336 -11.63 -47.84 14.17
C GLU A 336 -10.66 -47.53 13.00
N ILE A 337 -9.73 -48.43 12.69
CA ILE A 337 -8.87 -48.36 11.49
C ILE A 337 -9.70 -48.40 10.20
N GLU A 338 -10.62 -49.37 10.09
CA GLU A 338 -11.50 -49.51 8.92
C GLU A 338 -12.38 -48.29 8.74
N LEU A 339 -12.98 -47.77 9.82
CA LEU A 339 -13.80 -46.56 9.75
C LEU A 339 -12.98 -45.34 9.33
N PHE A 340 -11.78 -45.17 9.92
CA PHE A 340 -10.88 -44.07 9.56
C PHE A 340 -10.44 -44.15 8.10
N ASN A 341 -10.05 -45.34 7.62
CA ASN A 341 -9.69 -45.55 6.22
C ASN A 341 -10.86 -45.37 5.28
N THR A 342 -12.06 -45.84 5.61
CA THR A 342 -13.20 -45.74 4.68
C THR A 342 -13.63 -44.28 4.49
N ILE A 343 -13.58 -43.47 5.56
CA ILE A 343 -13.92 -42.05 5.52
C ILE A 343 -12.80 -41.21 4.87
N ASN A 344 -11.53 -41.54 5.13
CA ASN A 344 -10.39 -40.70 4.72
C ASN A 344 -9.62 -41.20 3.48
N CYS A 345 -9.71 -42.49 3.10
CA CYS A 345 -9.08 -43.03 1.89
C CYS A 345 -9.74 -42.53 0.60
N TYR A 346 -11.01 -42.10 0.64
CA TYR A 346 -11.64 -41.45 -0.51
C TYR A 346 -10.90 -40.16 -0.93
N ILE A 347 -10.26 -39.48 0.04
CA ILE A 347 -9.45 -38.27 -0.17
C ILE A 347 -8.03 -38.61 -0.65
N SER A 348 -7.44 -39.70 -0.14
CA SER A 348 -6.07 -40.12 -0.46
C SER A 348 -5.93 -40.86 -1.79
N LEU A 349 -6.96 -41.60 -2.23
CA LEU A 349 -6.92 -42.44 -3.44
C LEU A 349 -6.97 -41.63 -4.75
N GLN A 350 -7.60 -40.44 -4.78
CA GLN A 350 -7.59 -39.59 -5.99
C GLN A 350 -6.19 -39.08 -6.37
N LEU A 351 -5.32 -38.84 -5.38
CA LEU A 351 -3.95 -38.35 -5.60
C LEU A 351 -2.99 -39.47 -6.06
N LEU A 352 -3.20 -40.70 -5.58
CA LEU A 352 -2.46 -41.87 -6.07
C LEU A 352 -2.86 -42.20 -7.51
N PHE A 353 -4.14 -42.13 -7.86
CA PHE A 353 -4.61 -42.41 -9.22
C PHE A 353 -4.09 -41.40 -10.26
N GLN A 354 -4.08 -40.10 -9.95
CA GLN A 354 -3.57 -39.08 -10.89
C GLN A 354 -2.03 -39.11 -11.04
N LYS A 355 -1.28 -39.46 -9.99
CA LYS A 355 0.19 -39.63 -10.09
C LYS A 355 0.60 -40.93 -10.79
N ILE A 356 -0.21 -42.00 -10.67
CA ILE A 356 0.03 -43.26 -11.38
C ILE A 356 -0.29 -43.11 -12.87
N GLN A 357 -1.38 -42.43 -13.26
CA GLN A 357 -1.67 -42.18 -14.68
C GLN A 357 -0.60 -41.32 -15.39
N LYS A 358 0.02 -40.35 -14.71
CA LYS A 358 1.15 -39.58 -15.28
C LYS A 358 2.49 -40.35 -15.34
N ARG A 359 2.63 -41.46 -14.62
CA ARG A 359 3.84 -42.31 -14.65
C ARG A 359 3.70 -43.54 -15.56
N VAL A 360 2.48 -43.92 -15.92
CA VAL A 360 2.21 -45.06 -16.82
C VAL A 360 2.02 -44.60 -18.29
N GLY A 361 1.98 -43.29 -18.55
CA GLY A 361 1.90 -42.69 -19.88
C GLY A 361 3.20 -42.06 -20.42
N ARG A 362 4.38 -42.50 -19.97
CA ARG A 362 5.68 -42.16 -20.56
C ARG A 362 6.52 -43.41 -20.76
#